data_AF-A0A2N6SH18-F1
#
_entry.id   AF-A0A2N6SH18-F1
#
_cell.length_a   1.000
_cell.length_b   1.000
_cell.length_c   1.000
_cell.angle_alpha   90.00
_cell.angle_beta   90.00
_cell.angle_gamma   90.00
#
_symmetry.space_group_name_H-M   'P 1'
#
loop_
_entity.id
_entity.type
_entity.pdbx_description
1 polymer ?
#
loop_
_entity_poly.entity_id
_entity_poly.type
_entity_poly.pdbx_seq_one_letter_code
_entity_poly.pdbx_strand_id
1 'polypeptide(L)'
;MINLKNNRLNISIVIYSCIFAMVICKTMFFYFSSKFSFVNFIHTALVFMILFNSWNIQLMHINRYGRDSLVNLIFVWLQIIPLAGFFVYRPLKLKFLLGLLTILAVLLAIQHIVEYFATKNEDLMIKKLTEPFCYILLGRAAALALGFVFAKWAFWFIFLALIVSQLLPSFISRSLHVKDINFSHLVANTHVMIIISVIAIIIGNFLYFGFAIKTLLLDIVVIALLYIFNKKILTVDIGINKQSGNDFILGSYCIIFGIYLANFSLGYSHLILYVIIAIISLVVGRRKYDLYKIED
;
A
#
# COMPACT_ATOMS: atom_id res chain seq x y z
N MET A 1 28.95 -12.16 6.61
CA MET A 1 28.50 -12.52 5.24
C MET A 1 26.98 -12.75 5.31
N ILE A 2 26.19 -11.72 5.00
CA ILE A 2 24.73 -11.76 5.16
C ILE A 2 24.15 -12.75 4.13
N ASN A 3 23.35 -13.69 4.61
CA ASN A 3 22.79 -14.79 3.83
C ASN A 3 21.78 -14.26 2.80
N LEU A 4 22.29 -13.81 1.64
CA LEU A 4 21.55 -13.26 0.49
C LEU A 4 20.56 -14.26 -0.15
N LYS A 5 20.54 -15.53 0.31
CA LYS A 5 19.72 -16.59 -0.30
C LYS A 5 18.22 -16.44 -0.02
N ASN A 6 17.82 -15.80 1.09
CA ASN A 6 16.41 -15.65 1.50
C ASN A 6 15.74 -14.31 1.12
N ASN A 7 16.45 -13.42 0.41
CA ASN A 7 15.98 -12.06 0.08
C ASN A 7 15.77 -11.83 -1.43
N ARG A 8 15.60 -12.89 -2.23
CA ARG A 8 15.28 -12.70 -3.65
C ARG A 8 13.91 -12.03 -3.78
N LEU A 9 13.91 -10.82 -4.31
CA LEU A 9 12.71 -10.12 -4.75
C LEU A 9 12.12 -10.91 -5.93
N ASN A 10 10.84 -11.27 -5.83
CA ASN A 10 10.14 -11.89 -6.95
C ASN A 10 9.81 -10.79 -7.97
N ILE A 11 10.28 -10.95 -9.20
CA ILE A 11 10.11 -9.95 -10.26
C ILE A 11 8.64 -9.59 -10.50
N SER A 12 7.72 -10.55 -10.29
CA SER A 12 6.29 -10.32 -10.46
C SER A 12 5.73 -9.39 -9.39
N ILE A 13 6.24 -9.47 -8.16
CA ILE A 13 5.87 -8.56 -7.06
C ILE A 13 6.43 -7.17 -7.33
N VAL A 14 7.63 -7.07 -7.91
CA VAL A 14 8.22 -5.79 -8.30
C VAL A 14 7.42 -5.15 -9.43
N ILE A 15 7.05 -5.89 -10.48
CA ILE A 15 6.20 -5.41 -11.58
C ILE A 15 4.82 -4.98 -11.03
N TYR A 16 4.21 -5.80 -10.19
CA TYR A 16 2.95 -5.46 -9.51
C TYR A 16 3.08 -4.15 -8.75
N SER A 17 4.11 -4.00 -7.91
CA SER A 17 4.36 -2.78 -7.13
C SER A 17 4.61 -1.57 -8.03
N CYS A 18 5.28 -1.75 -9.16
CA CYS A 18 5.52 -0.72 -10.18
C CYS A 18 4.21 -0.15 -10.74
N ILE A 19 3.35 -1.03 -11.26
CA ILE A 19 2.06 -0.64 -11.82
C ILE A 19 1.15 -0.05 -10.73
N PHE A 20 1.16 -0.64 -9.53
CA PHE A 20 0.37 -0.16 -8.40
C PHE A 20 0.77 1.26 -7.98
N ALA A 21 2.07 1.53 -7.87
CA ALA A 21 2.60 2.85 -7.54
C ALA A 21 2.24 3.89 -8.62
N MET A 22 2.29 3.52 -9.90
CA MET A 22 1.84 4.40 -10.99
C MET A 22 0.33 4.72 -10.90
N VAL A 23 -0.50 3.73 -10.56
CA VAL A 23 -1.95 3.92 -10.33
C VAL A 23 -2.20 4.84 -9.15
N ILE A 24 -1.51 4.63 -8.02
CA ILE A 24 -1.60 5.51 -6.85
C ILE A 24 -1.20 6.93 -7.27
N CYS A 25 -0.04 7.09 -7.92
CA CYS A 25 0.46 8.38 -8.36
C CYS A 25 -0.55 9.12 -9.25
N LYS A 26 -1.00 8.49 -10.34
CA LYS A 26 -2.01 9.05 -11.25
C LYS A 26 -3.28 9.46 -10.51
N THR A 27 -3.75 8.64 -9.57
CA THR A 27 -4.94 8.91 -8.76
C THR A 27 -4.70 10.10 -7.83
N MET A 28 -3.56 10.15 -7.15
CA MET A 28 -3.21 11.26 -6.25
C MET A 28 -3.12 12.58 -7.03
N PHE A 29 -2.45 12.62 -8.19
CA PHE A 29 -2.40 13.82 -9.02
C PHE A 29 -3.79 14.33 -9.39
N PHE A 30 -4.71 13.45 -9.77
CA PHE A 30 -6.08 13.83 -10.08
C PHE A 30 -6.82 14.44 -8.89
N TYR A 31 -6.74 13.79 -7.73
CA TYR A 31 -7.44 14.27 -6.53
C TYR A 31 -6.82 15.56 -5.96
N PHE A 32 -5.49 15.69 -5.96
CA PHE A 32 -4.81 16.88 -5.46
C PHE A 32 -4.86 18.08 -6.44
N SER A 33 -5.08 17.84 -7.74
CA SER A 33 -5.32 18.92 -8.72
C SER A 33 -6.69 19.57 -8.56
N SER A 34 -7.63 18.92 -7.85
CA SER A 34 -8.95 19.48 -7.60
C SER A 34 -8.87 20.67 -6.63
N LYS A 35 -9.84 21.60 -6.72
CA LYS A 35 -9.90 22.74 -5.78
C LYS A 35 -9.89 22.22 -4.34
N PHE A 36 -9.01 22.80 -3.53
CA PHE A 36 -8.89 22.39 -2.14
C PHE A 36 -10.21 22.59 -1.39
N SER A 37 -10.62 21.53 -0.69
CA SER A 37 -11.61 21.57 0.38
C SER A 37 -11.23 20.49 1.40
N PHE A 38 -11.61 20.67 2.66
CA PHE A 38 -11.35 19.67 3.69
C PHE A 38 -11.98 18.31 3.32
N VAL A 39 -13.17 18.33 2.72
CA VAL A 39 -13.84 17.11 2.21
C VAL A 39 -13.00 16.42 1.13
N ASN A 40 -12.48 17.16 0.16
CA ASN A 40 -11.60 16.60 -0.88
C ASN A 40 -10.33 16.02 -0.27
N PHE A 41 -9.73 16.68 0.73
CA PHE A 41 -8.58 16.14 1.43
C PHE A 41 -8.88 14.79 2.11
N ILE A 42 -9.99 14.67 2.83
CA ILE A 42 -10.43 13.41 3.44
C ILE A 42 -10.66 12.34 2.36
N HIS A 43 -11.32 12.68 1.27
CA HIS A 43 -11.51 11.77 0.14
C HIS A 43 -10.18 11.28 -0.44
N THR A 44 -9.21 12.17 -0.66
CA THR A 44 -7.87 11.81 -1.14
C THR A 44 -7.14 10.88 -0.18
N ALA A 45 -7.20 11.16 1.13
CA ALA A 45 -6.60 10.31 2.15
C ALA A 45 -7.24 8.92 2.17
N LEU A 46 -8.58 8.83 2.11
CA LEU A 46 -9.29 7.55 2.04
C LEU A 46 -8.89 6.74 0.80
N VAL A 47 -8.81 7.39 -0.36
CA VAL A 47 -8.44 6.74 -1.63
C VAL A 47 -6.99 6.25 -1.58
N PHE A 48 -6.06 7.05 -1.05
CA PHE A 48 -4.68 6.62 -0.83
C PHE A 48 -4.62 5.38 0.07
N MET A 49 -5.27 5.47 1.23
CA MET A 49 -5.25 4.42 2.24
C MET A 49 -5.81 3.11 1.70
N ILE A 50 -6.96 3.11 0.98
CA ILE A 50 -7.57 1.87 0.50
C ILE A 50 -6.74 1.21 -0.62
N LEU A 51 -6.15 2.03 -1.50
CA LEU A 51 -5.26 1.54 -2.57
C LEU A 51 -4.01 0.91 -1.96
N PHE A 52 -3.30 1.64 -1.09
CA PHE A 52 -2.09 1.13 -0.46
C PHE A 52 -2.39 -0.10 0.41
N ASN A 53 -3.56 -0.16 1.03
CA ASN A 53 -4.02 -1.33 1.76
C ASN A 53 -4.21 -2.56 0.85
N SER A 54 -4.79 -2.41 -0.35
CA SER A 54 -4.86 -3.53 -1.30
C SER A 54 -3.48 -4.10 -1.63
N TRP A 55 -2.50 -3.24 -1.90
CA TRP A 55 -1.12 -3.66 -2.17
C TRP A 55 -0.52 -4.39 -0.96
N ASN A 56 -0.74 -3.87 0.25
CA ASN A 56 -0.21 -4.46 1.48
C ASN A 56 -0.83 -5.84 1.78
N ILE A 57 -2.15 -6.01 1.58
CA ILE A 57 -2.79 -7.33 1.73
C ILE A 57 -2.14 -8.34 0.80
N GLN A 58 -1.87 -7.97 -0.46
CA GLN A 58 -1.18 -8.85 -1.40
C GLN A 58 0.23 -9.21 -0.92
N LEU A 59 1.00 -8.21 -0.48
CA LEU A 59 2.36 -8.44 0.01
C LEU A 59 2.35 -9.38 1.23
N MET A 60 1.44 -9.16 2.17
CA MET A 60 1.32 -9.98 3.38
C MET A 60 0.84 -11.40 3.08
N HIS A 61 -0.04 -11.57 2.10
CA HIS A 61 -0.44 -12.88 1.62
C HIS A 61 0.78 -13.65 1.09
N ILE A 62 1.54 -13.06 0.18
CA ILE A 62 2.74 -13.70 -0.38
C ILE A 62 3.80 -13.96 0.69
N ASN A 63 3.96 -13.04 1.64
CA ASN A 63 4.87 -13.18 2.77
C ASN A 63 4.53 -14.40 3.64
N ARG A 64 3.23 -14.63 3.91
CA ARG A 64 2.76 -15.70 4.80
C ARG A 64 2.63 -17.06 4.13
N TYR A 65 2.16 -17.12 2.88
CA TYR A 65 1.76 -18.39 2.24
C TYR A 65 2.76 -18.90 1.20
N GLY A 66 3.78 -18.11 0.83
CA GLY A 66 4.90 -18.56 0.02
C GLY A 66 5.06 -17.77 -1.27
N ARG A 67 6.32 -17.35 -1.53
CA ARG A 67 6.69 -16.40 -2.60
C ARG A 67 6.58 -16.95 -4.02
N ASP A 68 6.65 -18.26 -4.17
CA ASP A 68 6.88 -18.92 -5.46
C ASP A 68 5.79 -19.96 -5.80
N SER A 69 4.64 -19.92 -5.13
CA SER A 69 3.52 -20.77 -5.55
C SER A 69 2.95 -20.25 -6.88
N LEU A 70 2.73 -21.16 -7.83
CA LEU A 70 2.17 -20.85 -9.14
C LEU A 70 0.79 -20.16 -9.01
N VAL A 71 0.00 -20.58 -8.02
CA VAL A 71 -1.30 -19.97 -7.69
C VAL A 71 -1.13 -18.49 -7.30
N ASN A 72 -0.18 -18.18 -6.42
CA ASN A 72 0.09 -16.80 -6.01
C ASN A 72 0.55 -15.94 -7.20
N LEU A 73 1.39 -16.51 -8.06
CA LEU A 73 1.83 -15.84 -9.28
C LEU A 73 0.63 -15.50 -10.20
N ILE A 74 -0.29 -16.45 -10.42
CA ILE A 74 -1.51 -16.21 -11.21
C ILE A 74 -2.32 -15.05 -10.62
N PHE A 75 -2.56 -15.04 -9.30
CA PHE A 75 -3.33 -13.96 -8.67
C PHE A 75 -2.65 -12.59 -8.77
N VAL A 76 -1.32 -12.53 -8.68
CA VAL A 76 -0.57 -11.28 -8.92
C VAL A 76 -0.84 -10.77 -10.34
N TRP A 77 -0.75 -11.63 -11.35
CA TRP A 77 -1.03 -11.24 -12.74
C TRP A 77 -2.50 -10.86 -12.97
N LEU A 78 -3.45 -11.57 -12.35
CA LEU A 78 -4.87 -11.22 -12.41
C LEU A 78 -5.17 -9.84 -11.82
N GLN A 79 -4.41 -9.39 -10.81
CA GLN A 79 -4.54 -8.04 -10.26
C GLN A 79 -3.83 -6.98 -11.11
N ILE A 80 -2.73 -7.33 -11.80
CA ILE A 80 -2.04 -6.42 -12.72
C ILE A 80 -2.96 -5.97 -13.86
N ILE A 81 -3.75 -6.89 -14.42
CA ILE A 81 -4.64 -6.59 -15.57
C ILE A 81 -5.59 -5.39 -15.30
N PRO A 82 -6.43 -5.39 -14.25
CA PRO A 82 -7.31 -4.26 -13.96
C PRO A 82 -6.54 -2.99 -13.55
N LEU A 83 -5.39 -3.12 -12.87
CA LEU A 83 -4.53 -1.97 -12.55
C LEU A 83 -3.99 -1.29 -13.81
N ALA A 84 -3.44 -2.07 -14.74
CA ALA A 84 -2.93 -1.58 -16.01
C ALA A 84 -4.06 -0.98 -16.86
N GLY A 85 -5.22 -1.64 -16.91
CA GLY A 85 -6.42 -1.12 -17.58
C GLY A 85 -6.84 0.25 -17.04
N PHE A 86 -6.90 0.40 -15.72
CA PHE A 86 -7.21 1.69 -15.08
C PHE A 86 -6.13 2.76 -15.31
N PHE A 87 -4.86 2.35 -15.34
CA PHE A 87 -3.74 3.24 -15.62
C PHE A 87 -3.79 3.80 -17.06
N VAL A 88 -4.17 2.98 -18.05
CA VAL A 88 -4.27 3.42 -19.45
C VAL A 88 -5.56 4.22 -19.72
N TYR A 89 -6.69 3.86 -19.11
CA TYR A 89 -7.98 4.48 -19.38
C TYR A 89 -8.06 5.95 -18.87
N ARG A 90 -8.67 6.85 -19.66
CA ARG A 90 -8.38 8.31 -19.56
C ARG A 90 -9.32 9.22 -18.75
N PRO A 91 -10.61 8.94 -18.48
CA PRO A 91 -11.29 9.71 -17.45
C PRO A 91 -11.21 8.98 -16.10
N LEU A 92 -10.42 9.54 -15.17
CA LEU A 92 -10.44 9.18 -13.76
C LEU A 92 -11.80 9.58 -13.15
N LYS A 93 -12.82 8.73 -13.35
CA LYS A 93 -14.13 8.89 -12.70
C LYS A 93 -14.19 8.02 -11.46
N LEU A 94 -14.88 8.52 -10.43
CA LEU A 94 -15.12 7.79 -9.19
C LEU A 94 -15.69 6.38 -9.44
N LYS A 95 -16.60 6.22 -10.39
CA LYS A 95 -17.17 4.91 -10.77
C LYS A 95 -16.09 3.90 -11.23
N PHE A 96 -15.12 4.34 -12.04
CA PHE A 96 -14.03 3.46 -12.49
C PHE A 96 -13.06 3.13 -11.35
N LEU A 97 -12.79 4.08 -10.46
CA LEU A 97 -11.98 3.83 -9.25
C LEU A 97 -12.66 2.80 -8.35
N LEU A 98 -13.96 2.95 -8.11
CA LEU A 98 -14.74 1.98 -7.34
C LEU A 98 -14.76 0.60 -8.00
N GLY A 99 -14.88 0.54 -9.33
CA GLY A 99 -14.78 -0.70 -10.09
C GLY A 99 -13.42 -1.38 -9.88
N LEU A 100 -12.32 -0.64 -10.02
CA LEU A 100 -10.97 -1.13 -9.74
C LEU A 100 -10.84 -1.66 -8.31
N LEU A 101 -11.25 -0.86 -7.32
CA LEU A 101 -11.17 -1.24 -5.91
C LEU A 101 -11.98 -2.50 -5.60
N THR A 102 -13.17 -2.62 -6.20
CA THR A 102 -14.04 -3.80 -6.03
C THR A 102 -13.40 -5.03 -6.66
N ILE A 103 -12.90 -4.95 -7.89
CA ILE A 103 -12.22 -6.07 -8.56
C ILE A 103 -11.00 -6.53 -7.76
N LEU A 104 -10.16 -5.60 -7.30
CA LEU A 104 -8.99 -5.93 -6.48
C LEU A 104 -9.41 -6.61 -5.17
N ALA A 105 -10.43 -6.11 -4.49
CA ALA A 105 -10.91 -6.70 -3.25
C ALA A 105 -11.49 -8.11 -3.45
N VAL A 106 -12.24 -8.33 -4.53
CA VAL A 106 -12.76 -9.66 -4.90
C VAL A 106 -11.62 -10.62 -5.20
N LEU A 107 -10.63 -10.22 -6.01
CA LEU A 107 -9.47 -11.06 -6.33
C LEU A 107 -8.69 -11.43 -5.06
N LEU A 108 -8.46 -10.49 -4.16
CA LEU A 108 -7.81 -10.74 -2.87
C LEU A 108 -8.62 -11.70 -1.99
N ALA A 109 -9.95 -11.54 -1.93
CA ALA A 109 -10.82 -12.44 -1.17
C ALA A 109 -10.78 -13.87 -1.74
N ILE A 110 -10.92 -14.03 -3.07
CA ILE A 110 -10.83 -15.33 -3.73
C ILE A 110 -9.47 -15.97 -3.48
N GLN A 111 -8.36 -15.22 -3.57
CA GLN A 111 -7.03 -15.75 -3.31
C GLN A 111 -6.91 -16.35 -1.90
N HIS A 112 -7.43 -15.66 -0.87
CA HIS A 112 -7.39 -16.17 0.50
C HIS A 112 -8.31 -17.37 0.71
N ILE A 113 -9.47 -17.40 0.04
CA ILE A 113 -10.40 -18.54 0.07
C ILE A 113 -9.73 -19.77 -0.59
N VAL A 114 -9.08 -19.60 -1.73
CA VAL A 114 -8.33 -20.67 -2.40
C VAL A 114 -7.24 -21.21 -1.48
N GLU A 115 -6.49 -20.33 -0.81
CA GLU A 115 -5.46 -20.73 0.15
C GLU A 115 -6.06 -21.50 1.35
N TYR A 116 -7.22 -21.07 1.87
CA TYR A 116 -7.92 -21.78 2.94
C TYR A 116 -8.31 -23.20 2.56
N PHE A 117 -8.83 -23.41 1.35
CA PHE A 117 -9.20 -24.74 0.85
C PHE A 117 -7.99 -25.59 0.44
N ALA A 118 -6.91 -24.97 -0.03
CA ALA A 118 -5.66 -25.66 -0.38
C ALA A 118 -4.85 -26.10 0.86
N THR A 119 -5.00 -25.40 1.99
CA THR A 119 -4.33 -25.74 3.25
C THR A 119 -4.83 -27.09 3.77
N LYS A 120 -3.91 -28.06 3.90
CA LYS A 120 -4.21 -29.40 4.42
C LYS A 120 -4.69 -29.33 5.86
N ASN A 121 -5.54 -30.29 6.26
CA ASN A 121 -6.06 -30.36 7.63
C ASN A 121 -4.97 -30.66 8.69
N GLU A 122 -3.77 -31.07 8.29
CA GLU A 122 -2.63 -31.23 9.21
C GLU A 122 -2.05 -29.86 9.65
N ASP A 123 -2.28 -28.79 8.87
CA ASP A 123 -1.88 -27.41 9.17
C ASP A 123 -3.05 -26.58 9.77
N LEU A 124 -3.78 -27.18 10.72
CA LEU A 124 -4.97 -26.59 11.38
C LEU A 124 -4.76 -25.16 11.89
N MET A 125 -3.55 -24.86 12.35
CA MET A 125 -3.15 -23.56 12.88
C MET A 125 -3.13 -22.48 11.78
N ILE A 126 -2.62 -22.81 10.59
CA ILE A 126 -2.65 -21.90 9.42
C ILE A 126 -4.10 -21.71 8.96
N LYS A 127 -4.88 -22.78 8.92
CA LYS A 127 -6.29 -22.74 8.52
C LYS A 127 -7.14 -21.85 9.42
N LYS A 128 -6.96 -21.95 10.75
CA LYS A 128 -7.62 -21.10 11.76
C LYS A 128 -7.22 -19.63 11.65
N LEU A 129 -6.02 -19.32 11.15
CA LEU A 129 -5.61 -17.95 10.88
C LEU A 129 -6.24 -17.44 9.58
N THR A 130 -6.22 -18.22 8.50
CA THR A 130 -6.70 -17.81 7.16
C THR A 130 -8.20 -17.59 7.12
N GLU A 131 -9.00 -18.36 7.87
CA GLU A 131 -10.46 -18.28 7.86
C GLU A 131 -11.01 -16.89 8.24
N PRO A 132 -10.64 -16.29 9.38
CA PRO A 132 -11.03 -14.92 9.70
C PRO A 132 -10.64 -13.90 8.62
N PHE A 133 -9.46 -14.05 7.99
CA PHE A 133 -9.04 -13.18 6.90
C PHE A 133 -9.95 -13.31 5.67
N CYS A 134 -10.47 -14.51 5.37
CA CYS A 134 -11.44 -14.69 4.29
C CYS A 134 -12.72 -13.87 4.53
N TYR A 135 -13.28 -13.94 5.75
CA TYR A 135 -14.48 -13.16 6.10
C TYR A 135 -14.23 -11.65 6.05
N ILE A 136 -13.07 -11.19 6.53
CA ILE A 136 -12.68 -9.78 6.47
C ILE A 136 -12.60 -9.30 5.02
N LEU A 137 -11.97 -10.06 4.14
CA LEU A 137 -11.80 -9.69 2.73
C LEU A 137 -13.11 -9.76 1.96
N LEU A 138 -13.99 -10.72 2.27
CA LEU A 138 -15.35 -10.75 1.74
C LEU A 138 -16.15 -9.53 2.19
N GLY A 139 -16.06 -9.14 3.47
CA GLY A 139 -16.70 -7.93 3.98
C GLY A 139 -16.18 -6.65 3.30
N ARG A 140 -14.86 -6.56 3.07
CA ARG A 140 -14.23 -5.48 2.30
C ARG A 140 -14.76 -5.43 0.86
N ALA A 141 -14.81 -6.58 0.19
CA ALA A 141 -15.31 -6.69 -1.18
C ALA A 141 -16.79 -6.30 -1.29
N ALA A 142 -17.63 -6.75 -0.35
CA ALA A 142 -19.03 -6.39 -0.27
C ALA A 142 -19.24 -4.88 -0.04
N ALA A 143 -18.50 -4.29 0.91
CA ALA A 143 -18.57 -2.84 1.15
C ALA A 143 -18.20 -2.04 -0.12
N LEU A 144 -17.14 -2.42 -0.83
CA LEU A 144 -16.73 -1.73 -2.05
C LEU A 144 -17.71 -1.95 -3.21
N ALA A 145 -18.28 -3.15 -3.35
CA ALA A 145 -19.33 -3.44 -4.32
C ALA A 145 -20.58 -2.59 -4.06
N LEU A 146 -20.99 -2.44 -2.79
CA LEU A 146 -22.07 -1.52 -2.41
C LEU A 146 -21.69 -0.07 -2.74
N GLY A 147 -20.44 0.34 -2.50
CA GLY A 147 -19.94 1.65 -2.92
C GLY A 147 -20.03 1.89 -4.44
N PHE A 148 -19.75 0.86 -5.23
CA PHE A 148 -19.89 0.90 -6.69
C PHE A 148 -21.35 1.06 -7.15
N VAL A 149 -22.28 0.33 -6.52
CA VAL A 149 -23.73 0.42 -6.81
C VAL A 149 -24.30 1.77 -6.34
N PHE A 150 -23.96 2.18 -5.12
CA PHE A 150 -24.45 3.40 -4.47
C PHE A 150 -23.41 4.52 -4.53
N ALA A 151 -23.03 4.93 -5.74
CA ALA A 151 -21.93 5.88 -5.97
C ALA A 151 -22.05 7.22 -5.23
N LYS A 152 -23.26 7.67 -4.86
CA LYS A 152 -23.48 8.88 -4.04
C LYS A 152 -22.85 8.78 -2.65
N TRP A 153 -22.81 7.57 -2.08
CA TRP A 153 -22.28 7.27 -0.75
C TRP A 153 -20.91 6.57 -0.81
N ALA A 154 -20.26 6.59 -1.97
CA ALA A 154 -19.03 5.85 -2.25
C ALA A 154 -17.94 5.99 -1.19
N PHE A 155 -17.68 7.21 -0.70
CA PHE A 155 -16.62 7.45 0.28
C PHE A 155 -16.93 6.85 1.66
N TRP A 156 -18.21 6.75 2.04
CA TRP A 156 -18.62 6.02 3.25
C TRP A 156 -18.34 4.53 3.13
N PHE A 157 -18.59 3.96 1.95
CA PHE A 157 -18.28 2.56 1.67
C PHE A 157 -16.76 2.29 1.58
N ILE A 158 -15.98 3.22 1.04
CA ILE A 158 -14.50 3.14 1.07
C ILE A 158 -14.02 3.17 2.52
N PHE A 159 -14.55 4.07 3.34
CA PHE A 159 -14.21 4.17 4.76
C PHE A 159 -14.59 2.89 5.53
N LEU A 160 -15.79 2.35 5.29
CA LEU A 160 -16.23 1.08 5.86
C LEU A 160 -15.29 -0.07 5.46
N ALA A 161 -14.93 -0.16 4.18
CA ALA A 161 -13.99 -1.17 3.69
C ALA A 161 -12.61 -1.07 4.35
N LEU A 162 -12.12 0.14 4.60
CA LEU A 162 -10.89 0.39 5.36
C LEU A 162 -10.99 -0.08 6.80
N ILE A 163 -12.06 0.27 7.51
CA ILE A 163 -12.30 -0.19 8.90
C ILE A 163 -12.28 -1.71 8.96
N VAL A 164 -13.05 -2.37 8.10
CA VAL A 164 -13.15 -3.82 8.04
C VAL A 164 -11.78 -4.45 7.80
N SER A 165 -11.02 -3.94 6.83
CA SER A 165 -9.75 -4.58 6.42
C SER A 165 -8.50 -4.13 7.17
N GLN A 166 -8.53 -3.06 7.96
CA GLN A 166 -7.39 -2.59 8.74
C GLN A 166 -7.54 -2.89 10.24
N LEU A 167 -8.74 -2.71 10.80
CA LEU A 167 -8.97 -2.86 12.24
C LEU A 167 -9.24 -4.31 12.63
N LEU A 168 -10.08 -5.03 11.88
CA LEU A 168 -10.44 -6.41 12.24
C LEU A 168 -9.24 -7.37 12.27
N PRO A 169 -8.29 -7.32 11.30
CA PRO A 169 -7.07 -8.13 11.39
C PRO A 169 -6.24 -7.85 12.64
N SER A 170 -6.25 -6.61 13.13
CA SER A 170 -5.48 -6.21 14.31
C SER A 170 -6.00 -6.85 15.60
N PHE A 171 -7.31 -7.15 15.67
CA PHE A 171 -7.92 -7.88 16.78
C PHE A 171 -7.63 -9.38 16.69
N ILE A 172 -7.69 -9.96 15.49
CA ILE A 172 -7.46 -11.40 15.27
C ILE A 172 -5.97 -11.75 15.45
N SER A 173 -5.05 -10.90 14.98
CA SER A 173 -3.61 -11.12 15.09
C SER A 173 -3.09 -11.15 16.53
N ARG A 174 -3.76 -10.49 17.50
CA ARG A 174 -3.40 -10.62 18.92
C ARG A 174 -3.75 -11.99 19.49
N SER A 175 -4.80 -12.62 18.96
CA SER A 175 -5.29 -13.91 19.47
C SER A 175 -4.53 -15.11 18.91
N LEU A 176 -3.89 -14.95 17.75
CA LEU A 176 -3.25 -16.03 17.02
C LEU A 176 -1.76 -15.69 16.75
N HIS A 177 -0.89 -15.98 17.73
CA HIS A 177 0.58 -16.00 17.62
C HIS A 177 1.09 -17.15 16.71
N VAL A 178 0.50 -17.30 15.53
CA VAL A 178 0.50 -18.60 14.84
C VAL A 178 1.47 -18.68 13.66
N LYS A 179 1.84 -17.55 13.04
CA LYS A 179 2.86 -17.53 12.00
C LYS A 179 3.65 -16.23 11.98
N ASP A 180 4.93 -16.34 12.30
CA ASP A 180 5.88 -15.24 12.17
C ASP A 180 5.95 -14.82 10.71
N ILE A 181 5.83 -13.52 10.46
CA ILE A 181 6.06 -12.97 9.12
C ILE A 181 7.55 -13.01 8.83
N ASN A 182 7.90 -13.18 7.55
CA ASN A 182 9.26 -12.98 7.11
C ASN A 182 9.54 -11.46 7.08
N PHE A 183 10.07 -10.93 8.18
CA PHE A 183 10.27 -9.50 8.34
C PHE A 183 11.24 -8.92 7.30
N SER A 184 12.35 -9.61 7.03
CA SER A 184 13.29 -9.24 5.97
C SER A 184 12.60 -9.08 4.59
N HIS A 185 11.71 -10.01 4.24
CA HIS A 185 10.93 -9.92 3.00
C HIS A 185 9.96 -8.74 2.99
N LEU A 186 9.31 -8.45 4.12
CA LEU A 186 8.43 -7.28 4.26
C LEU A 186 9.22 -5.98 4.07
N VAL A 187 10.36 -5.85 4.75
CA VAL A 187 11.24 -4.67 4.65
C VAL A 187 11.70 -4.46 3.21
N ALA A 188 12.19 -5.51 2.54
CA ALA A 188 12.69 -5.41 1.17
C ALA A 188 11.62 -4.93 0.17
N ASN A 189 10.42 -5.54 0.17
CA ASN A 189 9.36 -5.15 -0.78
C ASN A 189 8.79 -3.77 -0.46
N THR A 190 8.72 -3.41 0.81
CA THR A 190 8.25 -2.09 1.22
C THR A 190 9.25 -0.99 0.85
N HIS A 191 10.54 -1.28 0.97
CA HIS A 191 11.60 -0.40 0.48
C HIS A 191 11.50 -0.17 -1.03
N VAL A 192 11.30 -1.25 -1.81
CA VAL A 192 11.04 -1.17 -3.24
C VAL A 192 9.81 -0.30 -3.54
N MET A 193 8.71 -0.49 -2.81
CA MET A 193 7.49 0.32 -2.98
C MET A 193 7.72 1.81 -2.70
N ILE A 194 8.53 2.16 -1.70
CA ILE A 194 8.90 3.56 -1.41
C ILE A 194 9.71 4.16 -2.56
N ILE A 195 10.74 3.45 -3.04
CA ILE A 195 11.57 3.90 -4.17
C ILE A 195 10.72 4.10 -5.43
N ILE A 196 9.91 3.10 -5.79
CA ILE A 196 9.05 3.15 -6.97
C ILE A 196 8.00 4.27 -6.83
N SER A 197 7.44 4.49 -5.64
CA SER A 197 6.49 5.60 -5.41
C SER A 197 7.15 6.95 -5.67
N VAL A 198 8.40 7.14 -5.26
CA VAL A 198 9.17 8.37 -5.55
C VAL A 198 9.44 8.50 -7.05
N ILE A 199 9.86 7.43 -7.73
CA ILE A 199 10.03 7.44 -9.19
C ILE A 199 8.71 7.80 -9.89
N ALA A 200 7.59 7.24 -9.45
CA ALA A 200 6.28 7.54 -9.99
C ALA A 200 5.89 9.01 -9.76
N ILE A 201 6.22 9.60 -8.60
CA ILE A 201 6.03 11.02 -8.31
C ILE A 201 6.85 11.89 -9.28
N ILE A 202 8.12 11.59 -9.48
CA ILE A 202 9.01 12.33 -10.40
C ILE A 202 8.45 12.29 -11.82
N ILE A 203 8.09 11.09 -12.31
CA ILE A 203 7.45 10.95 -13.63
C ILE A 203 6.14 11.75 -13.69
N GLY A 204 5.32 11.68 -12.64
CA GLY A 204 4.09 12.46 -12.52
C GLY A 204 4.34 13.96 -12.57
N ASN A 205 5.34 14.46 -11.85
CA ASN A 205 5.69 15.88 -11.83
C ASN A 205 6.02 16.38 -13.25
N PHE A 206 6.82 15.64 -14.02
CA PHE A 206 7.08 16.00 -15.42
C PHE A 206 5.82 15.96 -16.30
N LEU A 207 4.95 14.97 -16.11
CA LEU A 207 3.73 14.83 -16.90
C LEU A 207 2.68 15.93 -16.61
N TYR A 208 2.58 16.38 -15.36
CA TYR A 208 1.55 17.33 -14.92
C TYR A 208 2.03 18.78 -14.85
N PHE A 209 3.30 19.02 -14.53
CA PHE A 209 3.87 20.38 -14.44
C PHE A 209 4.79 20.74 -15.60
N GLY A 210 5.20 19.77 -16.41
CA GLY A 210 6.14 19.98 -17.50
C GLY A 210 7.59 20.12 -17.04
N PHE A 211 8.49 20.29 -18.00
CA PHE A 211 9.92 20.42 -17.78
C PHE A 211 10.28 21.87 -17.42
N ALA A 212 10.38 22.17 -16.13
CA ALA A 212 10.69 23.51 -15.61
C ALA A 212 11.61 23.43 -14.39
N ILE A 213 12.35 24.52 -14.11
CA ILE A 213 13.25 24.62 -12.93
C ILE A 213 12.46 24.37 -11.63
N LYS A 214 11.22 24.86 -11.53
CA LYS A 214 10.34 24.61 -10.39
C LYS A 214 10.06 23.11 -10.20
N THR A 215 9.81 22.38 -11.28
CA THR A 215 9.61 20.91 -11.27
C THR A 215 10.88 20.19 -10.82
N LEU A 216 12.05 20.61 -11.32
CA LEU A 216 13.33 20.03 -10.92
C LEU A 216 13.63 20.26 -9.42
N LEU A 217 13.36 21.45 -8.90
CA LEU A 217 13.51 21.75 -7.46
C LEU A 217 12.56 20.89 -6.61
N LEU A 218 11.33 20.68 -7.08
CA LEU A 218 10.36 19.80 -6.43
C LEU A 218 10.89 18.35 -6.35
N ASP A 219 11.42 17.84 -7.46
CA ASP A 219 11.98 16.50 -7.53
C ASP A 219 13.22 16.34 -6.64
N ILE A 220 14.07 17.36 -6.52
CA ILE A 220 15.20 17.37 -5.58
C ILE A 220 14.72 17.19 -4.14
N VAL A 221 13.63 17.86 -3.75
CA VAL A 221 13.05 17.70 -2.40
C VAL A 221 12.55 16.27 -2.18
N VAL A 222 11.83 15.72 -3.15
CA VAL A 222 11.31 14.34 -3.07
C VAL A 222 12.46 13.32 -2.99
N ILE A 223 13.53 13.51 -3.77
CA ILE A 223 14.75 12.68 -3.73
C ILE A 223 15.47 12.81 -2.39
N ALA A 224 15.58 14.02 -1.83
CA ALA A 224 16.18 14.23 -0.52
C ALA A 224 15.39 13.51 0.59
N LEU A 225 14.06 13.55 0.54
CA LEU A 225 13.21 12.78 1.45
C LEU A 225 13.46 11.26 1.29
N LEU A 226 13.52 10.76 0.06
CA LEU A 226 13.86 9.35 -0.21
C LEU A 226 15.21 8.97 0.42
N TYR A 227 16.23 9.80 0.25
CA TYR A 227 17.56 9.57 0.83
C TYR A 227 17.50 9.44 2.36
N ILE A 228 16.78 10.34 3.04
CA ILE A 228 16.60 10.32 4.50
C ILE A 228 15.96 9.01 4.95
N PHE A 229 14.90 8.54 4.26
CA PHE A 229 14.21 7.30 4.62
C PHE A 229 14.99 6.04 4.25
N ASN A 230 15.74 6.06 3.15
CA ASN A 230 16.63 4.95 2.80
C ASN A 230 17.71 4.74 3.86
N LYS A 231 18.35 5.82 4.34
CA LYS A 231 19.30 5.75 5.46
C LYS A 231 18.63 5.14 6.70
N LYS A 232 17.35 5.47 6.92
CA LYS A 232 16.60 4.95 8.06
C LYS A 232 16.28 3.46 7.94
N ILE A 233 15.90 2.98 6.77
CA ILE A 233 15.62 1.56 6.50
C ILE A 233 16.88 0.71 6.71
N LEU A 234 18.06 1.22 6.38
CA LEU A 234 19.33 0.52 6.62
C LEU A 234 19.63 0.28 8.11
N THR A 235 18.98 1.01 9.02
CA THR A 235 19.12 0.79 10.47
C THR A 235 18.15 -0.23 11.04
N VAL A 236 17.23 -0.75 10.22
CA VAL A 236 16.22 -1.72 10.63
C VAL A 236 16.86 -3.11 10.73
N ASP A 237 16.71 -3.77 11.88
CA ASP A 237 17.13 -5.14 12.07
C ASP A 237 16.20 -6.09 11.30
N ILE A 238 16.69 -6.55 10.15
CA ILE A 238 15.98 -7.50 9.28
C ILE A 238 15.98 -8.94 9.83
N GLY A 239 16.79 -9.22 10.86
CA GLY A 239 16.90 -10.53 11.50
C GLY A 239 15.84 -10.78 12.59
N ILE A 240 15.02 -9.77 12.94
CA ILE A 240 14.00 -9.91 13.97
C ILE A 240 12.97 -10.98 13.57
N ASN A 241 12.76 -11.93 14.48
CA ASN A 241 11.71 -12.96 14.40
C ASN A 241 10.58 -12.64 15.40
N LYS A 242 9.43 -13.32 15.31
CA LYS A 242 8.26 -13.12 16.20
C LYS A 242 7.64 -11.71 16.21
N GLN A 243 7.68 -11.03 15.07
CA GLN A 243 7.04 -9.73 14.88
C GLN A 243 5.81 -9.84 13.98
N SER A 244 4.83 -8.95 14.17
CA SER A 244 3.67 -8.83 13.28
C SER A 244 3.96 -7.95 12.05
N GLY A 245 4.94 -7.04 12.16
CA GLY A 245 5.28 -6.05 11.13
C GLY A 245 4.27 -4.89 11.00
N ASN A 246 3.23 -4.85 11.83
CA ASN A 246 2.15 -3.85 11.70
C ASN A 246 2.64 -2.41 11.87
N ASP A 247 3.53 -2.16 12.84
CA ASP A 247 4.08 -0.82 13.04
C ASP A 247 5.00 -0.40 11.89
N PHE A 248 5.79 -1.34 11.35
CA PHE A 248 6.61 -1.10 10.17
C PHE A 248 5.73 -0.72 8.98
N ILE A 249 4.71 -1.52 8.69
CA ILE A 249 3.70 -1.24 7.65
C ILE A 249 3.10 0.15 7.84
N LEU A 250 2.56 0.46 9.03
CA LEU A 250 1.97 1.77 9.33
C LEU A 250 2.98 2.91 9.11
N GLY A 251 4.23 2.70 9.49
CA GLY A 251 5.31 3.64 9.23
C GLY A 251 5.46 3.93 7.73
N SER A 252 5.41 2.90 6.90
CA SER A 252 5.52 3.02 5.44
C SER A 252 4.33 3.73 4.80
N TYR A 253 3.10 3.51 5.29
CA TYR A 253 1.94 4.30 4.89
C TYR A 253 2.21 5.80 5.10
N CYS A 254 2.64 6.16 6.31
CA CYS A 254 2.89 7.54 6.68
C CYS A 254 4.04 8.16 5.88
N ILE A 255 5.11 7.40 5.59
CA ILE A 255 6.23 7.87 4.76
C ILE A 255 5.75 8.17 3.34
N ILE A 256 5.13 7.20 2.66
CA ILE A 256 4.73 7.36 1.25
C ILE A 256 3.69 8.46 1.13
N PHE A 257 2.68 8.48 2.02
CA PHE A 257 1.67 9.54 2.02
C PHE A 257 2.28 10.92 2.30
N GLY A 258 3.19 11.00 3.27
CA GLY A 258 3.88 12.24 3.61
C GLY A 258 4.73 12.78 2.46
N ILE A 259 5.38 11.91 1.68
CA ILE A 259 6.11 12.30 0.46
C ILE A 259 5.15 12.86 -0.60
N TYR A 260 4.01 12.21 -0.85
CA TYR A 260 2.99 12.76 -1.74
C TYR A 260 2.49 14.13 -1.25
N LEU A 261 2.17 14.27 0.03
CA LEU A 261 1.71 15.56 0.58
C LEU A 261 2.77 16.65 0.46
N ALA A 262 4.04 16.34 0.74
CA ALA A 262 5.14 17.27 0.53
C ALA A 262 5.21 17.72 -0.94
N ASN A 263 5.15 16.76 -1.87
CA ASN A 263 5.14 17.05 -3.30
C ASN A 263 3.99 17.99 -3.71
N PHE A 264 2.75 17.67 -3.33
CA PHE A 264 1.59 18.47 -3.71
C PHE A 264 1.51 19.83 -3.00
N SER A 265 2.03 19.92 -1.77
CA SER A 265 2.11 21.18 -1.03
C SER A 265 3.02 22.19 -1.74
N LEU A 266 4.15 21.74 -2.30
CA LEU A 266 5.12 22.58 -2.98
C LEU A 266 4.78 22.80 -4.47
N GLY A 267 4.15 21.82 -5.12
CA GLY A 267 3.81 21.84 -6.54
C GLY A 267 2.54 22.63 -6.88
N TYR A 268 1.40 22.32 -6.23
CA TYR A 268 0.08 22.83 -6.61
C TYR A 268 -0.45 23.97 -5.74
N SER A 269 -0.49 23.76 -4.43
CA SER A 269 -1.43 24.52 -3.58
C SER A 269 -0.78 25.49 -2.60
N HIS A 270 0.53 25.40 -2.38
CA HIS A 270 1.26 26.13 -1.33
C HIS A 270 0.51 26.14 0.03
N LEU A 271 -0.30 25.09 0.27
CA LEU A 271 -1.25 25.07 1.36
C LEU A 271 -0.54 24.59 2.62
N ILE A 272 -0.49 25.45 3.64
CA ILE A 272 0.24 25.16 4.88
C ILE A 272 -0.27 23.89 5.59
N LEU A 273 -1.56 23.56 5.45
CA LEU A 273 -2.12 22.33 6.00
C LEU A 273 -1.45 21.08 5.40
N TYR A 274 -1.20 21.04 4.09
CA TYR A 274 -0.51 19.91 3.47
C TYR A 274 0.92 19.79 3.95
N VAL A 275 1.62 20.91 4.15
CA VAL A 275 2.97 20.93 4.72
C VAL A 275 2.96 20.37 6.14
N ILE A 276 2.05 20.83 7.00
CA ILE A 276 1.94 20.36 8.39
C ILE A 276 1.66 18.86 8.43
N ILE A 277 0.66 18.39 7.66
CA ILE A 277 0.30 16.97 7.65
C ILE A 277 1.41 16.12 7.02
N ALA A 278 2.12 16.64 6.00
CA ALA A 278 3.30 15.97 5.45
C ALA A 278 4.35 15.76 6.55
N ILE A 279 4.74 16.82 7.26
CA ILE A 279 5.74 16.74 8.35
C ILE A 279 5.30 15.75 9.42
N ILE A 280 4.05 15.83 9.88
CA ILE A 280 3.51 14.89 10.88
C ILE A 280 3.61 13.45 10.38
N SER A 281 3.17 13.19 9.14
CA SER A 281 3.20 11.84 8.55
C SER A 281 4.63 11.31 8.45
N LEU A 282 5.57 12.13 7.95
CA LEU A 282 6.97 11.75 7.83
C LEU A 282 7.63 11.48 9.19
N VAL A 283 7.33 12.28 10.22
CA VAL A 283 7.85 12.10 11.59
C VAL A 283 7.27 10.84 12.24
N VAL A 284 5.96 10.62 12.15
CA VAL A 284 5.31 9.40 12.65
C VAL A 284 5.88 8.17 11.96
N GLY A 285 6.03 8.24 10.64
CA GLY A 285 6.63 7.17 9.83
C GLY A 285 8.04 6.81 10.28
N ARG A 286 8.90 7.82 10.47
CA ARG A 286 10.26 7.63 10.98
C ARG A 286 10.29 7.00 12.37
N ARG A 287 9.46 7.49 13.30
CA ARG A 287 9.38 6.95 14.67
C ARG A 287 8.95 5.49 14.70
N LYS A 288 8.07 5.07 13.80
CA LYS A 288 7.66 3.67 13.70
C LYS A 288 8.81 2.76 13.26
N TYR A 289 9.71 3.24 12.40
CA TYR A 289 10.92 2.49 12.04
C TYR A 289 11.94 2.44 13.18
N ASP A 290 11.92 3.40 14.12
CA ASP A 290 12.82 3.36 15.29
C ASP A 290 12.54 2.16 16.21
N LEU A 291 11.33 1.58 16.19
CA LEU A 291 10.95 0.40 16.97
C LEU A 291 11.66 -0.88 16.52
N TYR A 292 12.30 -0.87 15.34
CA TYR A 292 12.96 -2.03 14.74
C TYR A 292 14.44 -1.81 14.54
N LYS A 293 15.06 -0.88 15.27
CA LYS A 293 16.50 -0.65 15.16
C LYS A 293 17.30 -1.85 15.65
N ILE A 294 18.47 -2.04 15.07
CA ILE A 294 19.54 -2.84 15.67
C ILE A 294 19.87 -2.17 17.02
N GLU A 295 19.69 -2.89 18.13
CA GLU A 295 20.23 -2.48 19.43
C GLU A 295 21.74 -2.72 19.41
N ASP A 296 22.51 -1.70 19.82
CA ASP A 296 23.97 -1.79 19.96
C ASP A 296 24.36 -2.65 21.17
#